data_AF-A0A2D6JSU2-F1
#
_entry.id   AF-A0A2D6JSU2-F1
#
_cell.length_a   1.000
_cell.length_b   1.000
_cell.length_c   1.000
_cell.angle_alpha   90.00
_cell.angle_beta   90.00
_cell.angle_gamma   90.00
#
_symmetry.space_group_name_H-M   'P 1'
#
loop_
_entity.id
_entity.type
_entity.pdbx_description
1 polymer ?
#
loop_
_entity_poly.entity_id
_entity_poly.type
_entity_poly.pdbx_seq_one_letter_code
_entity_poly.pdbx_strand_id
1 'polypeptide(L)'
;MKINEIKEKLIEQIALTIGEEPANIDSDMMMHELGMDSLGLVELFVFIEKEFKIQLMESGISQEDIMQIDSLANSIYRVLNK
;
A
#
# COMPACT_ATOMS: atom_id res chain seq x y z
N MET A 1 -0.43 -12.56 -9.42
CA MET A 1 -0.51 -12.30 -7.97
C MET A 1 -1.97 -12.06 -7.60
N LYS A 2 -2.47 -12.65 -6.53
CA LYS A 2 -3.84 -12.45 -6.03
C LYS A 2 -3.93 -11.18 -5.20
N ILE A 3 -5.11 -10.58 -5.13
CA ILE A 3 -5.34 -9.36 -4.34
C ILE A 3 -4.98 -9.54 -2.86
N ASN A 4 -5.25 -10.70 -2.27
CA ASN A 4 -4.91 -10.99 -0.87
C ASN A 4 -3.39 -10.97 -0.64
N GLU A 5 -2.60 -11.48 -1.60
CA GLU A 5 -1.14 -11.46 -1.49
C GLU A 5 -0.58 -10.03 -1.58
N ILE A 6 -1.22 -9.16 -2.37
CA ILE A 6 -0.86 -7.72 -2.45
C ILE A 6 -1.19 -7.05 -1.11
N LYS A 7 -2.38 -7.31 -0.59
CA LYS A 7 -2.86 -6.76 0.69
C LYS A 7 -1.96 -7.17 1.85
N GLU A 8 -1.60 -8.45 1.96
CA GLU A 8 -0.69 -8.97 2.98
C GLU A 8 0.66 -8.24 2.95
N LYS A 9 1.27 -8.09 1.77
CA LYS A 9 2.54 -7.35 1.62
C LYS A 9 2.44 -5.88 1.99
N LEU A 10 1.34 -5.22 1.63
CA LEU A 10 1.12 -3.83 2.02
C LEU A 10 0.97 -3.71 3.55
N ILE A 11 0.22 -4.61 4.18
CA ILE A 11 0.06 -4.64 5.64
C ILE A 11 1.41 -4.85 6.32
N GLU A 12 2.20 -5.83 5.87
CA GLU A 12 3.53 -6.09 6.42
C GLU A 12 4.44 -4.86 6.32
N GLN A 13 4.47 -4.20 5.15
CA GLN A 13 5.30 -3.02 4.96
C GLN A 13 4.82 -1.84 5.81
N ILE A 14 3.51 -1.61 5.88
CA ILE A 14 2.93 -0.52 6.67
C ILE A 14 3.21 -0.72 8.15
N ALA A 15 2.98 -1.94 8.67
CA ALA A 15 3.27 -2.31 10.04
C ALA A 15 4.74 -2.05 10.40
N LEU A 16 5.66 -2.44 9.51
CA LEU A 16 7.09 -2.18 9.68
C LEU A 16 7.42 -0.68 9.70
N THR A 17 6.79 0.12 8.83
CA THR A 17 7.00 1.57 8.75
C THR A 17 6.51 2.30 10.00
N ILE A 18 5.36 1.91 10.56
CA ILE A 18 4.80 2.57 11.76
C ILE A 18 5.26 1.94 13.08
N GLY A 19 6.00 0.83 13.04
CA GLY A 19 6.50 0.12 14.22
C GLY A 19 5.44 -0.69 14.97
N GLU A 20 4.42 -1.18 14.25
CA GLU A 20 3.33 -2.01 14.79
C GLU A 20 3.43 -3.46 14.29
N GLU A 21 2.64 -4.34 14.90
CA GLU A 21 2.46 -5.72 14.42
C GLU A 21 1.44 -5.78 13.27
N PRO A 22 1.66 -6.57 12.21
CA PRO A 22 0.72 -6.73 11.09
C PRO A 22 -0.70 -7.09 11.52
N ALA A 23 -0.85 -7.85 12.61
CA ALA A 23 -2.14 -8.25 13.16
C ALA A 23 -2.96 -7.08 13.76
N ASN A 24 -2.32 -5.94 14.04
CA ASN A 24 -2.96 -4.74 14.56
C ASN A 24 -3.38 -3.75 13.46
N ILE A 25 -3.05 -4.03 12.20
CA ILE A 25 -3.35 -3.13 11.09
C ILE A 25 -4.75 -3.44 10.55
N ASP A 26 -5.66 -2.48 10.68
CA ASP A 26 -6.92 -2.54 9.96
C ASP A 26 -6.79 -1.97 8.55
N SER A 27 -7.20 -2.75 7.58
CA SER A 27 -7.07 -2.45 6.16
C SER A 27 -8.11 -1.46 5.62
N ASP A 28 -9.21 -1.27 6.36
CA ASP A 28 -10.26 -0.32 6.03
C ASP A 28 -10.03 1.08 6.64
N MET A 29 -9.06 1.20 7.55
CA MET A 29 -8.68 2.44 8.21
C MET A 29 -7.87 3.34 7.28
N MET A 30 -7.97 4.66 7.47
CA MET A 30 -7.18 5.61 6.69
C MET A 30 -5.70 5.53 7.10
N MET A 31 -4.78 5.60 6.13
CA MET A 31 -3.34 5.47 6.40
C MET A 31 -2.83 6.50 7.42
N HIS A 32 -3.35 7.73 7.39
CA HIS A 32 -2.96 8.76 8.38
C HIS A 32 -3.49 8.46 9.79
N GLU A 33 -4.58 7.71 9.93
CA GLU A 33 -5.09 7.25 11.24
C GLU A 33 -4.26 6.11 11.79
N LEU A 34 -3.64 5.30 10.91
CA LEU A 34 -2.65 4.28 11.27
C LEU A 34 -1.29 4.87 11.71
N GLY A 35 -1.13 6.20 11.70
CA GLY A 35 0.15 6.84 12.05
C GLY A 35 1.15 6.90 10.89
N MET A 36 0.71 6.66 9.66
CA MET A 36 1.54 6.87 8.47
C MET A 36 1.81 8.37 8.28
N ASP A 37 3.08 8.75 8.27
CA ASP A 37 3.52 10.12 7.98
C ASP A 37 3.95 10.28 6.51
N SER A 38 4.39 11.49 6.16
CA SER A 38 4.82 11.79 4.79
C SER A 38 6.06 11.02 4.35
N LEU A 39 6.97 10.65 5.28
CA LEU A 39 8.17 9.86 4.95
C LEU A 39 7.81 8.39 4.77
N GLY A 40 6.96 7.84 5.63
CA GLY A 40 6.45 6.49 5.54
C GLY A 40 5.68 6.25 4.23
N LEU A 41 4.91 7.23 3.75
CA LEU A 41 4.29 7.15 2.42
C LEU A 41 5.32 7.06 1.29
N VAL A 42 6.41 7.83 1.36
CA VAL A 42 7.50 7.77 0.37
C VAL A 42 8.17 6.39 0.39
N GLU A 43 8.42 5.84 1.58
CA GLU A 43 8.96 4.48 1.72
C GLU A 43 8.01 3.42 1.16
N LEU A 44 6.71 3.55 1.44
CA LEU A 44 5.67 2.68 0.90
C LEU A 44 5.64 2.76 -0.64
N PHE A 45 5.79 3.93 -1.23
CA PHE A 45 5.87 4.08 -2.69
C PHE A 45 7.08 3.37 -3.27
N VAL A 46 8.26 3.58 -2.67
CA VAL A 46 9.49 2.90 -3.10
C VAL A 46 9.36 1.39 -2.97
N PHE A 47 8.71 0.90 -1.90
CA PHE A 47 8.42 -0.51 -1.72
C PHE A 47 7.52 -1.04 -2.84
N ILE A 48 6.40 -0.36 -3.11
CA ILE A 48 5.43 -0.77 -4.13
C ILE A 48 6.08 -0.87 -5.51
N GLU A 49 6.86 0.14 -5.91
CA GLU A 49 7.52 0.12 -7.22
C GLU A 49 8.53 -1.03 -7.33
N LYS A 50 9.28 -1.30 -6.26
CA LYS A 50 10.28 -2.37 -6.23
C LYS A 50 9.66 -3.76 -6.18
N GLU A 51 8.65 -3.96 -5.35
CA GLU A 51 8.01 -5.24 -5.08
C GLU A 51 7.11 -5.67 -6.23
N PHE A 52 6.26 -4.76 -6.71
CA PHE A 52 5.27 -5.06 -7.75
C PHE A 52 5.77 -4.73 -9.16
N LYS A 53 6.97 -4.16 -9.32
CA LYS A 53 7.55 -3.76 -10.61
C LYS A 53 6.65 -2.80 -11.41
N ILE A 54 5.94 -1.93 -10.70
CA ILE A 54 5.12 -0.87 -11.30
C ILE A 54 5.82 0.48 -11.19
N GLN A 55 5.51 1.41 -12.10
CA GLN A 55 5.88 2.81 -11.96
C GLN A 55 4.67 3.59 -11.50
N LEU A 56 4.65 4.04 -10.23
CA LEU A 56 3.44 4.60 -9.62
C LEU A 56 2.94 5.83 -10.39
N MET A 57 3.85 6.71 -10.80
CA MET A 57 3.52 7.93 -11.56
C MET A 57 2.90 7.65 -12.93
N GLU A 58 3.19 6.51 -13.55
CA GLU A 58 2.68 6.13 -14.88
C GLU A 58 1.49 5.15 -14.79
N SER A 59 1.25 4.58 -13.61
CA SER A 59 0.25 3.53 -13.39
C SER A 59 -1.20 4.02 -13.36
N GLY A 60 -1.40 5.34 -13.21
CA GLY A 60 -2.72 5.95 -13.02
C GLY A 60 -3.27 5.76 -11.60
N ILE A 61 -2.44 5.35 -10.64
CA ILE A 61 -2.77 5.36 -9.21
C ILE A 61 -2.76 6.81 -8.72
N SER A 62 -3.91 7.26 -8.22
CA SER A 62 -4.14 8.63 -7.75
C SER A 62 -3.93 8.73 -6.24
N GLN A 63 -3.91 9.95 -5.70
CA GLN A 63 -3.82 10.17 -4.25
C GLN A 63 -4.98 9.54 -3.47
N GLU A 64 -6.18 9.51 -4.07
CA GLU A 64 -7.38 8.91 -3.46
C GLU A 64 -7.23 7.39 -3.30
N ASP A 65 -6.52 6.73 -4.22
CA ASP A 65 -6.25 5.29 -4.15
C ASP A 65 -5.32 4.92 -2.98
N ILE A 66 -4.60 5.89 -2.41
CA ILE A 66 -3.58 5.72 -1.37
C ILE A 66 -4.16 6.04 0.02
N MET A 67 -5.46 6.31 0.14
CA MET A 67 -6.05 6.64 1.44
C MET A 67 -6.21 5.41 2.36
N GLN A 68 -6.47 4.24 1.78
CA GLN A 68 -6.74 2.99 2.48
C GLN A 68 -5.97 1.83 1.85
N ILE A 69 -5.62 0.83 2.66
CA ILE A 69 -4.86 -0.34 2.19
C ILE A 69 -5.65 -1.11 1.14
N ASP A 70 -6.96 -1.27 1.33
CA ASP A 70 -7.82 -1.97 0.38
C ASP A 70 -7.94 -1.26 -0.97
N SER A 71 -8.08 0.06 -0.97
CA SER A 71 -8.10 0.87 -2.20
C SER A 71 -6.79 0.72 -2.96
N LEU A 72 -5.65 0.80 -2.26
CA LEU A 72 -4.33 0.68 -2.85
C LEU A 72 -4.08 -0.72 -3.41
N ALA A 73 -4.44 -1.77 -2.66
CA ALA A 73 -4.31 -3.17 -3.08
C ALA A 73 -5.12 -3.43 -4.35
N ASN A 74 -6.35 -2.91 -4.43
CA ASN A 74 -7.18 -2.99 -5.64
C ASN A 74 -6.53 -2.28 -6.82
N SER A 75 -5.98 -1.08 -6.61
CA SER A 75 -5.37 -0.29 -7.68
C SER A 75 -4.10 -0.95 -8.23
N ILE A 76 -3.25 -1.48 -7.35
CA ILE A 76 -2.08 -2.30 -7.76
C ILE A 76 -2.53 -3.55 -8.50
N TYR A 77 -3.53 -4.27 -7.98
CA TYR A 77 -4.07 -5.46 -8.66
C TYR A 77 -4.57 -5.14 -10.07
N ARG A 78 -5.29 -4.03 -10.26
CA ARG A 78 -5.73 -3.58 -11.59
C ARG A 78 -4.56 -3.31 -12.53
N VAL A 79 -3.48 -2.69 -12.03
CA VAL A 79 -2.28 -2.38 -12.84
C VAL A 79 -1.56 -3.66 -13.26
N LEU A 80 -1.43 -4.64 -12.35
CA LEU A 80 -0.72 -5.89 -12.62
C LEU A 80 -1.46 -6.86 -13.56
N ASN A 81 -2.76 -6.68 -13.75
CA ASN A 81 -3.61 -7.55 -14.57
C ASN A 81 -4.16 -6.86 -15.83
N LYS A 82 -3.61 -5.69 -16.18
CA LYS A 82 -3.79 -5.07 -17.50
C LYS A 82 -2.80 -5.67 -18.50
#